data_AF-Q4E4T8-F1
#
_entry.id   AF-Q4E4T8-F1
#
_cell.length_a   1.000
_cell.length_b   1.000
_cell.length_c   1.000
_cell.angle_alpha   90.00
_cell.angle_beta   90.00
_cell.angle_gamma   90.00
#
_symmetry.space_group_name_H-M   'P 1'
#
loop_
_entity.id
_entity.type
_entity.pdbx_description
1 polymer ?
#
loop_
_entity_poly.entity_id
_entity_poly.type
_entity_poly.pdbx_seq_one_letter_code
_entity_poly.pdbx_strand_id
1 'polypeptide(L)'
;MAAQCGEAPAPWDELRFLNECLVDALAVHLLVSRSFVRGTDGEGGETCYCSLLEEEVQVYLRQLLQKYTSSAAMRKKLKSARSLYHLQCLTDVKAREEFVLIAAHPSFAETI
;
A
#
# COMPACT_ATOMS: atom_id res chain seq x y z
N MET A 1 -23.68 5.62 20.63
CA MET A 1 -23.31 4.21 20.37
C MET A 1 -21.79 4.17 20.27
N ALA A 2 -21.19 3.38 21.15
CA ALA A 2 -19.77 3.45 21.49
C ALA A 2 -18.86 2.77 20.45
N ALA A 3 -17.69 3.40 20.26
CA ALA A 3 -16.55 3.00 19.46
C ALA A 3 -16.25 1.49 19.48
N GLN A 4 -16.22 0.86 18.31
CA GLN A 4 -15.39 -0.31 18.10
C GLN A 4 -14.02 0.20 17.60
N CYS A 5 -13.07 0.25 18.54
CA CYS A 5 -11.67 0.49 18.25
C CYS A 5 -11.14 -0.63 17.35
N GLY A 6 -10.43 -0.22 16.30
CA GLY A 6 -9.79 -1.10 15.34
C GLY A 6 -8.88 -2.12 16.01
N GLU A 7 -9.13 -3.37 15.70
CA GLU A 7 -8.19 -4.46 15.89
C GLU A 7 -7.02 -4.19 14.95
N ALA A 8 -5.91 -3.68 15.49
CA ALA A 8 -4.68 -3.52 14.73
C ALA A 8 -4.23 -4.91 14.25
N PRO A 9 -3.95 -5.11 12.94
CA PRO A 9 -3.48 -6.39 12.44
C PRO A 9 -2.21 -6.80 13.18
N ALA A 10 -2.09 -8.10 13.48
CA ALA A 10 -1.01 -8.64 14.30
C ALA A 10 0.36 -8.19 13.75
N PRO A 11 1.35 -7.90 14.61
CA PRO A 11 2.65 -7.32 14.18
C PRO A 11 3.42 -8.20 13.19
N TRP A 12 3.08 -9.48 13.08
CA TRP A 12 3.64 -10.42 12.11
C TRP A 12 3.14 -10.14 10.69
N ASP A 13 1.91 -9.67 10.55
CA ASP A 13 1.30 -9.39 9.25
C ASP A 13 1.82 -8.07 8.67
N GLU A 14 2.05 -7.06 9.51
CA GLU A 14 2.60 -5.77 9.07
C GLU A 14 4.02 -5.91 8.50
N LEU A 15 4.91 -6.59 9.23
CA LEU A 15 6.31 -6.71 8.82
C LEU A 15 6.44 -7.57 7.56
N ARG A 16 5.62 -8.62 7.47
CA ARG A 16 5.54 -9.47 6.29
C ARG A 16 5.06 -8.67 5.09
N PHE A 17 3.98 -7.90 5.23
CA PHE A 17 3.49 -7.02 4.18
C PHE A 17 4.58 -6.08 3.65
N LEU A 18 5.31 -5.40 4.54
CA LEU A 18 6.39 -4.47 4.16
C LEU A 18 7.56 -5.18 3.44
N ASN A 19 7.89 -6.39 3.88
CA ASN A 19 9.05 -7.15 3.40
C ASN A 19 8.75 -8.09 2.22
N GLU A 20 7.48 -8.32 1.90
CA GLU A 20 7.06 -9.17 0.77
C GLU A 20 6.35 -8.37 -0.32
N CYS A 21 5.52 -7.39 0.03
CA CYS A 21 4.71 -6.65 -0.93
C CYS A 21 5.33 -5.31 -1.34
N LEU A 22 6.18 -4.72 -0.50
CA LEU A 22 6.80 -3.41 -0.75
C LEU A 22 8.31 -3.47 -0.94
N VAL A 23 8.91 -4.66 -0.97
CA VAL A 23 10.38 -4.83 -0.95
C VAL A 23 11.08 -4.28 -2.20
N ASP A 24 10.44 -4.40 -3.36
CA ASP A 24 10.93 -3.99 -4.67
C ASP A 24 9.76 -3.62 -5.61
N ALA A 25 10.11 -3.15 -6.81
CA ALA A 25 9.14 -2.69 -7.80
C ALA A 25 8.21 -3.80 -8.31
N LEU A 26 8.72 -5.04 -8.44
CA LEU A 26 7.91 -6.18 -8.89
C LEU A 26 6.85 -6.54 -7.83
N ALA A 27 7.24 -6.59 -6.56
CA ALA A 27 6.33 -6.86 -5.46
C ALA A 27 5.21 -5.81 -5.39
N VAL A 28 5.57 -4.54 -5.55
CA VAL A 28 4.61 -3.42 -5.56
C VAL A 28 3.69 -3.51 -6.77
N HIS A 29 4.21 -3.81 -7.96
CA HIS A 29 3.39 -4.03 -9.16
C HIS A 29 2.37 -5.14 -8.94
N LEU A 30 2.78 -6.27 -8.36
CA LEU A 30 1.90 -7.40 -8.07
C LEU A 30 0.84 -7.05 -7.01
N LEU A 31 1.20 -6.31 -5.97
CA LEU A 31 0.26 -5.81 -4.97
C LEU A 31 -0.79 -4.91 -5.63
N VAL A 32 -0.33 -3.86 -6.31
CA VAL A 32 -1.17 -2.85 -6.93
C VAL A 32 -2.10 -3.46 -7.99
N SER A 33 -1.57 -4.30 -8.87
CA SER A 33 -2.36 -4.97 -9.91
C SER A 33 -3.47 -5.85 -9.35
N ARG A 34 -3.24 -6.51 -8.20
CA ARG A 34 -4.24 -7.33 -7.50
C ARG A 34 -5.26 -6.50 -6.73
N SER A 35 -4.93 -5.26 -6.39
CA SER A 35 -5.81 -4.35 -5.67
C SER A 35 -6.83 -3.64 -6.56
N PHE A 36 -6.73 -3.77 -7.89
CA PHE A 36 -7.77 -3.28 -8.79
C PHE A 36 -8.98 -4.21 -8.77
N VAL A 37 -10.13 -3.64 -8.42
CA VAL A 37 -11.41 -4.31 -8.39
C VAL A 37 -12.30 -3.70 -9.46
N ARG A 38 -12.97 -4.56 -10.23
CA ARG A 38 -14.04 -4.13 -11.14
C ARG A 38 -15.32 -3.96 -10.32
N GLY A 39 -15.83 -2.74 -10.29
CA GLY A 39 -17.16 -2.39 -9.84
C GLY A 39 -18.11 -2.25 -11.02
N THR A 40 -19.40 -2.26 -10.73
CA THR A 40 -20.43 -1.73 -11.62
C THR A 40 -20.84 -0.38 -11.08
N ASP A 41 -20.84 0.66 -11.91
CA ASP A 41 -21.61 1.84 -11.57
C ASP A 41 -23.11 1.49 -11.63
N GLY A 42 -23.92 2.26 -10.91
CA GLY A 42 -25.38 2.03 -10.85
C GLY A 42 -26.10 2.22 -12.18
N GLU A 43 -25.40 2.61 -13.25
CA GLU A 43 -25.93 2.82 -14.61
C GLU A 43 -25.51 1.69 -15.58
N GLY A 44 -24.81 0.66 -15.09
CA GLY A 44 -24.38 -0.49 -15.89
C GLY A 44 -23.02 -0.31 -16.59
N GLY A 45 -22.29 0.76 -16.31
CA GLY A 45 -20.90 0.94 -16.69
C GLY A 45 -19.95 0.17 -15.76
N GLU A 46 -18.86 -0.33 -16.32
CA GLU A 46 -17.78 -0.93 -15.53
C GLU A 46 -16.91 0.19 -14.95
N THR A 47 -16.83 0.25 -13.62
CA THR A 47 -15.86 1.11 -12.94
C THR A 47 -14.69 0.26 -12.46
N CYS A 48 -13.48 0.81 -12.50
CA CYS A 48 -12.30 0.16 -11.94
C CYS A 48 -11.79 1.05 -10.82
N TYR A 49 -11.71 0.50 -9.60
CA TYR A 49 -11.16 1.21 -8.46
C TYR A 49 -10.04 0.38 -7.82
N CYS A 50 -9.09 1.07 -7.20
CA CYS A 50 -7.99 0.42 -6.49
C CYS A 50 -8.28 0.42 -4.99
N SER A 51 -8.39 -0.75 -4.37
CA SER A 51 -8.66 -0.87 -2.93
C SER A 51 -7.58 -0.23 -2.06
N LEU A 52 -6.36 -0.07 -2.58
CA LEU A 52 -5.29 0.65 -1.87
C LEU A 52 -5.60 2.14 -1.67
N LEU A 53 -6.51 2.72 -2.45
CA LEU A 53 -6.91 4.12 -2.35
C LEU A 53 -8.08 4.35 -1.40
N GLU A 54 -8.68 3.28 -0.86
CA GLU A 54 -9.74 3.39 0.14
C GLU A 54 -9.23 4.07 1.42
N GLU A 55 -10.09 4.88 2.04
CA GLU A 55 -9.69 5.73 3.16
C GLU A 55 -9.14 4.92 4.34
N GLU A 56 -9.79 3.81 4.68
CA GLU A 56 -9.38 2.91 5.77
C GLU A 56 -7.99 2.32 5.51
N VAL A 57 -7.73 1.89 4.27
CA VAL A 57 -6.42 1.37 3.86
C VAL A 57 -5.36 2.48 3.91
N GLN A 58 -5.68 3.68 3.46
CA GLN A 58 -4.79 4.83 3.50
C GLN A 58 -4.46 5.30 4.93
N VAL A 59 -5.40 5.17 5.87
CA VAL A 59 -5.13 5.39 7.30
C VAL A 59 -4.14 4.34 7.81
N TYR A 60 -4.38 3.06 7.54
CA TYR A 60 -3.51 1.97 7.96
C TYR A 60 -2.09 2.11 7.39
N LEU A 61 -1.95 2.37 6.09
CA LEU A 61 -0.64 2.55 5.45
C LEU A 61 0.13 3.75 6.04
N ARG A 62 -0.55 4.86 6.37
CA ARG A 62 0.08 6.01 7.06
C ARG A 62 0.54 5.66 8.48
N GLN A 63 -0.24 4.85 9.22
CA GLN A 63 0.17 4.36 10.54
C GLN A 63 1.43 3.48 10.44
N LEU A 64 1.50 2.59 9.45
CA LEU A 64 2.71 1.81 9.18
C LEU A 64 3.89 2.72 8.85
N LEU A 65 3.70 3.72 7.99
CA LEU A 65 4.78 4.64 7.62
C LEU A 65 5.32 5.35 8.86
N GLN A 66 4.44 5.90 9.70
CA GLN A 66 4.83 6.55 10.95
C GLN A 66 5.54 5.59 11.91
N LYS A 67 5.02 4.37 12.10
CA LYS A 67 5.60 3.34 12.98
C LYS A 67 7.02 2.97 12.57
N TYR A 68 7.26 2.75 11.28
CA TYR A 68 8.56 2.30 10.80
C TYR A 68 9.55 3.45 10.56
N THR A 69 9.09 4.68 10.30
CA THR A 69 9.96 5.86 10.16
C THR A 69 10.37 6.49 11.49
N SER A 70 9.56 6.35 12.54
CA SER A 70 9.85 6.94 13.86
C SER A 70 10.98 6.24 14.63
N SER A 71 11.27 4.97 14.34
CA SER A 71 12.23 4.16 15.11
C SER A 71 13.28 3.49 14.24
N ALA A 72 14.55 3.74 14.55
CA ALA A 72 15.67 3.02 13.91
C ALA A 72 15.60 1.50 14.15
N ALA A 73 15.10 1.07 15.31
CA ALA A 73 14.93 -0.35 15.60
C ALA A 73 13.87 -1.00 14.70
N MET A 74 12.80 -0.27 14.35
CA MET A 74 11.79 -0.75 13.41
C MET A 74 12.32 -0.76 11.98
N ARG A 75 13.05 0.27 11.55
CA ARG A 75 13.70 0.29 10.22
C ARG A 75 14.64 -0.90 10.01
N LYS A 76 15.39 -1.30 11.04
CA LYS A 76 16.29 -2.47 10.99
C LYS A 76 15.58 -3.81 10.76
N LYS A 77 14.26 -3.88 10.94
CA LYS A 77 13.46 -5.09 10.65
C LYS A 77 13.10 -5.22 9.17
N LEU A 78 13.28 -4.15 8.39
CA LEU A 78 12.96 -4.15 6.97
C LEU A 78 14.07 -4.80 6.15
N LYS A 79 13.70 -5.64 5.19
CA LYS A 79 14.62 -6.27 4.23
C LYS A 79 15.21 -5.26 3.26
N SER A 80 14.47 -4.20 2.97
CA SER A 80 14.85 -3.17 1.99
C SER A 80 14.46 -1.79 2.48
N ALA A 81 15.37 -0.82 2.33
CA ALA A 81 15.02 0.59 2.53
C ALA A 81 13.97 1.07 1.51
N ARG A 82 13.88 0.41 0.34
CA ARG A 82 12.87 0.71 -0.68
C ARG A 82 11.44 0.44 -0.18
N SER A 83 11.23 -0.45 0.79
CA SER A 83 9.93 -0.67 1.41
C SER A 83 9.30 0.60 1.96
N LEU A 84 10.10 1.48 2.59
CA LEU A 84 9.60 2.76 3.08
C LEU A 84 9.36 3.77 1.97
N TYR A 85 10.21 3.75 0.94
CA TYR A 85 10.01 4.60 -0.24
C TYR A 85 8.69 4.28 -0.93
N HIS A 86 8.43 3.00 -1.22
CA HIS A 86 7.18 2.57 -1.85
C HIS A 86 5.96 2.86 -0.95
N LEU A 87 6.08 2.64 0.36
CA LEU A 87 5.01 2.98 1.31
C LEU A 87 4.73 4.49 1.35
N GLN A 88 5.78 5.32 1.28
CA GLN A 88 5.64 6.77 1.21
C GLN A 88 4.91 7.19 -0.07
N CYS A 89 5.26 6.63 -1.23
CA CYS A 89 4.55 6.91 -2.48
C CYS A 89 3.07 6.49 -2.42
N LEU A 90 2.76 5.35 -1.80
CA LEU A 90 1.37 4.87 -1.64
C LEU A 90 0.53 5.72 -0.67
N THR A 91 1.15 6.52 0.18
CA THR A 91 0.47 7.33 1.21
C THR A 91 0.53 8.84 0.96
N ASP A 92 1.32 9.29 -0.01
CA ASP A 92 1.39 10.70 -0.39
C ASP A 92 0.10 11.10 -1.11
N VAL A 93 -0.70 11.94 -0.45
CA VAL A 93 -1.99 12.42 -0.97
C VAL A 93 -1.88 13.05 -2.36
N LYS A 94 -0.73 13.65 -2.70
CA LYS A 94 -0.53 14.32 -3.98
C LYS A 94 -0.14 13.38 -5.12
N ALA A 95 0.48 12.24 -4.80
CA ALA A 95 1.11 11.37 -5.78
C ALA A 95 0.56 9.94 -5.80
N ARG A 96 -0.20 9.52 -4.77
CA ARG A 96 -0.64 8.13 -4.62
C ARG A 96 -1.47 7.60 -5.79
N GLU A 97 -2.32 8.42 -6.38
CA GLU A 97 -3.19 8.02 -7.50
C GLU A 97 -2.33 7.76 -8.74
N GLU A 98 -1.46 8.70 -9.08
CA GLU A 98 -0.49 8.55 -10.18
C GLU A 98 0.45 7.37 -9.94
N PHE A 99 0.97 7.22 -8.71
CA PHE A 99 1.85 6.12 -8.36
C PHE A 99 1.16 4.76 -8.52
N VAL A 100 -0.10 4.62 -8.09
CA VAL A 100 -0.89 3.40 -8.28
C VAL A 100 -1.08 3.10 -9.75
N LEU A 101 -1.37 4.10 -10.59
CA LEU A 101 -1.51 3.90 -12.04
C LEU A 101 -0.20 3.47 -12.69
N ILE A 102 0.93 4.10 -12.33
CA ILE A 102 2.25 3.74 -12.84
C ILE A 102 2.63 2.33 -12.37
N ALA A 103 2.45 2.03 -11.09
CA ALA A 103 2.78 0.73 -10.51
C ALA A 103 1.93 -0.41 -11.07
N ALA A 104 0.71 -0.13 -11.52
CA ALA A 104 -0.13 -1.10 -12.21
C ALA A 104 0.44 -1.52 -13.58
N HIS A 105 1.29 -0.70 -14.18
CA HIS A 105 1.86 -1.00 -15.49
C HIS A 105 2.98 -2.05 -15.38
N PRO A 106 3.02 -3.08 -16.24
CA PRO A 106 4.04 -4.14 -16.18
C PRO A 106 5.48 -3.65 -16.23
N SER A 107 5.75 -2.55 -16.96
CA SER A 107 7.10 -1.95 -17.04
C SER A 107 7.59 -1.37 -15.70
N PHE A 108 6.70 -1.16 -14.72
CA PHE A 108 7.12 -0.71 -13.40
C PHE A 108 8.07 -1.72 -12.75
N ALA A 109 7.82 -3.02 -12.94
CA ALA A 109 8.67 -4.09 -12.42
C ALA A 109 10.09 -4.10 -13.02
N GLU A 110 10.29 -3.43 -14.15
CA GLU A 110 11.60 -3.29 -14.81
C GLU A 110 12.42 -2.10 -14.27
N THR A 111 11.86 -1.33 -13.32
CA THR A 111 12.56 -0.22 -12.66
C THR A 111 13.49 -0.78 -11.58
N ILE A 112 14.70 -1.18 -11.96
CA ILE A 112 15.71 -1.78 -11.07
C ILE A 112 16.66 -0.73 -10.49
#